data_AF-A0A935DMD5-F1
#
_entry.id   AF-A0A935DMD5-F1
#
_cell.length_a   1.000
_cell.length_b   1.000
_cell.length_c   1.000
_cell.angle_alpha   90.00
_cell.angle_beta   90.00
_cell.angle_gamma   90.00
#
_symmetry.space_group_name_H-M   'P 1'
#
loop_
_entity.id
_entity.type
_entity.pdbx_description
1 polymer ?
#
loop_
_entity_poly.entity_id
_entity_poly.type
_entity_poly.pdbx_seq_one_letter_code
_entity_poly.pdbx_strand_id
1 'polypeptide(L)'
;MAKTPHKSTTAASPPASTPTASAGHSPEDAYRPTALDIFELSAQLGPATQDEVDLLIARHSFAELVDIGNDFATARATRDALRILGVAAAFLQHAPASDQGLVDLSLDVVRIGAWAAAEDARANEKLTGATASERTSAASAEAEAQRVLTQARAERRKLADTVRAVAQSTSVDVAVTHALAPAAHGAARTSPDASLELLLQQARALLASKDPAVKRRAALYRLTPARLDGAAALAKAASQAATVVGAPKVVVTQEKVDWWDGATLTILQTVVRAFQGARETHPGVPRVEFVSLRKRAGASDAGGDPIGGGGEPKGGVVT
;
A
#
# COMPACT_ATOMS: atom_id res chain seq x y z
N MET A 1 9.73 100.68 -38.52
CA MET A 1 10.72 100.04 -39.41
C MET A 1 11.39 98.91 -38.65
N ALA A 2 11.42 97.70 -39.24
CA ALA A 2 12.41 96.62 -39.01
C ALA A 2 12.55 96.04 -37.58
N LYS A 3 12.85 94.77 -37.31
CA LYS A 3 13.18 93.55 -38.07
C LYS A 3 13.15 92.41 -37.02
N THR A 4 12.49 91.29 -37.30
CA THR A 4 12.91 89.94 -36.83
C THR A 4 14.29 89.61 -37.45
N PRO A 5 15.12 88.61 -37.04
CA PRO A 5 14.76 87.33 -36.37
C PRO A 5 15.83 86.61 -35.46
N HIS A 6 15.41 85.43 -34.96
CA HIS A 6 16.13 84.13 -34.77
C HIS A 6 16.75 83.68 -33.43
N LYS A 7 16.54 82.35 -33.21
CA LYS A 7 17.25 81.34 -32.39
C LYS A 7 16.80 81.25 -30.91
N SER A 8 16.57 80.09 -30.29
CA SER A 8 17.04 78.72 -30.54
C SER A 8 16.08 77.70 -29.90
N THR A 9 15.84 76.56 -30.56
CA THR A 9 15.17 75.39 -29.97
C THR A 9 16.17 74.64 -29.09
N THR A 10 15.94 74.60 -27.79
CA THR A 10 16.69 73.75 -26.84
C THR A 10 15.87 72.50 -26.55
N ALA A 11 16.49 71.34 -26.80
CA ALA A 11 15.94 70.01 -26.58
C ALA A 11 15.62 69.78 -25.10
N ALA A 12 14.45 69.17 -24.85
CA ALA A 12 14.03 68.72 -23.54
C ALA A 12 14.96 67.61 -23.03
N SER A 13 15.44 67.78 -21.80
CA SER A 13 16.17 66.73 -21.07
C SER A 13 15.23 65.57 -20.73
N PRO A 14 15.67 64.31 -20.85
CA PRO A 14 14.87 63.17 -20.43
C PRO A 14 14.70 63.16 -18.91
N PRO A 15 13.54 62.71 -18.39
CA PRO A 15 13.29 62.62 -16.96
C PRO A 15 14.27 61.64 -16.32
N ALA A 16 14.79 62.05 -15.16
CA ALA A 16 15.67 61.26 -14.31
C ALA A 16 15.11 59.84 -14.12
N SER A 17 15.92 58.85 -14.48
CA SER A 17 15.67 57.45 -14.22
C SER A 17 15.36 57.23 -12.75
N THR A 18 14.11 56.90 -12.45
CA THR A 18 13.71 56.26 -11.20
C THR A 18 14.67 55.10 -10.93
N PRO A 19 15.25 54.97 -9.72
CA PRO A 19 15.99 53.78 -9.37
C PRO A 19 15.06 52.58 -9.50
N THR A 20 15.43 51.67 -10.40
CA THR A 20 14.78 50.38 -10.56
C THR A 20 14.77 49.71 -9.20
N ALA A 21 13.59 49.56 -8.61
CA ALA A 21 13.40 48.69 -7.45
C ALA A 21 13.96 47.32 -7.84
N SER A 22 15.05 46.91 -7.18
CA SER A 22 15.49 45.51 -7.26
C SER A 22 14.28 44.66 -6.95
N ALA A 23 13.93 43.76 -7.86
CA ALA A 23 12.94 42.71 -7.61
C ALA A 23 13.44 41.92 -6.40
N GLY A 24 12.89 42.26 -5.23
CA GLY A 24 13.20 41.57 -3.98
C GLY A 24 12.81 40.12 -4.16
N HIS A 25 13.81 39.24 -4.19
CA HIS A 25 13.55 37.81 -4.09
C HIS A 25 12.90 37.61 -2.73
N SER A 26 11.73 36.99 -2.70
CA SER A 26 11.12 36.64 -1.42
C SER A 26 12.11 35.74 -0.69
N PRO A 27 12.30 35.87 0.65
CA PRO A 27 13.14 34.93 1.40
C PRO A 27 12.72 33.47 1.18
N GLU A 28 11.49 33.23 0.73
CA GLU A 28 10.98 31.91 0.33
C GLU A 28 11.58 31.37 -0.98
N ASP A 29 12.01 32.25 -1.90
CA ASP A 29 12.63 31.84 -3.18
C ASP A 29 14.09 31.42 -3.00
N ALA A 30 14.76 31.93 -1.95
CA ALA A 30 16.18 31.66 -1.68
C ALA A 30 16.46 30.20 -1.29
N TYR A 31 15.47 29.51 -0.71
CA TYR A 31 15.60 28.14 -0.19
C TYR A 31 14.71 27.14 -0.92
N ARG A 32 14.42 27.40 -2.19
CA ARG A 32 13.60 26.50 -3.00
C ARG A 32 14.31 25.14 -3.16
N PRO A 33 13.60 24.00 -2.97
CA PRO A 33 14.18 22.67 -3.20
C PRO A 33 14.71 22.53 -4.63
N THR A 34 15.93 22.02 -4.76
CA THR A 34 16.58 21.73 -6.06
C THR A 34 16.36 20.29 -6.51
N ALA A 35 16.18 19.35 -5.57
CA ALA A 35 15.88 17.95 -5.85
C ALA A 35 14.52 17.78 -6.54
N LEU A 36 14.47 16.92 -7.55
CA LEU A 36 13.27 16.65 -8.35
C LEU A 36 12.32 15.67 -7.65
N ASP A 37 12.85 14.75 -6.86
CA ASP A 37 12.09 13.78 -6.07
C ASP A 37 12.77 13.44 -4.73
N ILE A 38 12.08 12.64 -3.91
CA ILE A 38 12.56 12.28 -2.57
C ILE A 38 13.80 11.37 -2.60
N PHE A 39 13.96 10.58 -3.66
CA PHE A 39 15.10 9.68 -3.82
C PHE A 39 16.36 10.47 -4.12
N GLU A 40 16.24 11.47 -4.99
CA GLU A 40 17.31 12.40 -5.30
C GLU A 40 17.70 13.21 -4.06
N LEU A 41 16.72 13.74 -3.30
CA LEU A 41 17.01 14.46 -2.06
C LEU A 41 17.73 13.56 -1.03
N SER A 42 17.25 12.33 -0.84
CA SER A 42 17.90 11.37 0.05
C SER A 42 19.32 11.03 -0.41
N ALA A 43 19.54 10.86 -1.71
CA ALA A 43 20.88 10.59 -2.26
C ALA A 43 21.84 11.78 -2.08
N GLN A 44 21.36 13.02 -2.24
CA GLN A 44 22.15 14.23 -2.04
C GLN A 44 22.56 14.43 -0.57
N LEU A 45 21.66 14.13 0.37
CA LEU A 45 21.92 14.28 1.81
C LEU A 45 22.73 13.12 2.41
N GLY A 46 22.80 11.99 1.71
CA GLY A 46 23.54 10.81 2.12
C GLY A 46 22.67 9.76 2.84
N PRO A 47 23.22 8.55 3.06
CA PRO A 47 22.48 7.44 3.63
C PRO A 47 22.12 7.70 5.10
N ALA A 48 21.03 7.08 5.56
CA ALA A 48 20.69 6.92 6.98
C ALA A 48 20.38 5.45 7.28
N THR A 49 20.13 5.16 8.56
CA THR A 49 19.84 3.84 9.08
C THR A 49 18.49 3.77 9.76
N GLN A 50 17.96 2.56 9.88
CA GLN A 50 16.74 2.30 10.63
C GLN A 50 16.87 2.73 12.10
N ASP A 51 18.01 2.45 12.73
CA ASP A 51 18.27 2.82 14.13
C ASP A 51 18.18 4.35 14.34
N GLU A 52 18.67 5.14 13.38
CA GLU A 52 18.53 6.60 13.40
C GLU A 52 17.07 7.06 13.27
N VAL A 53 16.27 6.39 12.44
CA VAL A 53 14.82 6.65 12.35
C VAL A 53 14.12 6.32 13.66
N ASP A 54 14.43 5.16 14.23
CA ASP A 54 13.87 4.68 15.50
C ASP A 54 14.17 5.65 16.66
N LEU A 55 15.36 6.27 16.67
CA LEU A 55 15.72 7.31 17.65
C LEU A 55 14.80 8.54 17.56
N LEU A 56 14.45 8.98 16.35
CA LEU A 56 13.61 10.17 16.15
C LEU A 56 12.13 9.92 16.48
N ILE A 57 11.68 8.67 16.41
CA ILE A 57 10.28 8.28 16.64
C ILE A 57 10.08 7.50 17.94
N ALA A 58 11.10 7.38 18.79
CA ALA A 58 11.12 6.56 20.00
C ALA A 58 9.97 6.85 21.00
N ARG A 59 9.31 8.00 20.87
CA ARG A 59 8.13 8.38 21.68
C ARG A 59 6.85 7.66 21.25
N HIS A 60 6.86 6.99 20.11
CA HIS A 60 5.72 6.28 19.54
C HIS A 60 6.03 4.78 19.48
N SER A 61 5.05 3.98 19.88
CA SER A 61 5.05 2.54 19.66
C SER A 61 4.81 2.21 18.19
N PHE A 62 5.14 0.98 17.79
CA PHE A 62 4.86 0.47 16.45
C PHE A 62 3.38 0.60 16.06
N ALA A 63 2.46 0.24 16.97
CA ALA A 63 1.02 0.32 16.73
C ALA A 63 0.55 1.77 16.54
N GLU A 64 1.05 2.70 17.36
CA GLU A 64 0.73 4.13 17.21
C GLU A 64 1.24 4.68 15.87
N LEU A 65 2.42 4.27 15.41
CA LEU A 65 2.94 4.69 14.11
C LEU A 65 2.11 4.13 12.95
N VAL A 66 1.67 2.88 13.04
CA VAL A 66 0.73 2.30 12.06
C VAL A 66 -0.59 3.07 12.05
N ASP A 67 -1.14 3.41 13.21
CA ASP A 67 -2.39 4.19 13.31
C ASP A 67 -2.22 5.61 12.74
N ILE A 68 -1.10 6.27 13.03
CA ILE A 68 -0.75 7.58 12.45
C ILE A 68 -0.62 7.47 10.92
N GLY A 69 0.00 6.40 10.42
CA GLY A 69 0.23 6.18 9.00
C GLY A 69 -1.00 5.75 8.22
N ASN A 70 -1.95 5.05 8.83
CA ASN A 70 -3.25 4.70 8.23
C ASN A 70 -4.00 5.95 7.72
N ASP A 71 -3.80 7.10 8.36
CA ASP A 71 -4.37 8.39 7.98
C ASP A 71 -3.53 9.18 6.97
N PHE A 72 -2.37 8.67 6.57
CA PHE A 72 -1.36 9.34 5.76
C PHE A 72 -1.17 8.59 4.43
N ALA A 73 -1.77 9.11 3.35
CA ALA A 73 -1.64 8.47 2.04
C ALA A 73 -0.27 8.76 1.41
N THR A 74 0.55 7.72 1.21
CA THR A 74 1.95 7.77 0.73
C THR A 74 2.19 8.70 -0.47
N ALA A 75 1.32 8.72 -1.49
CA ALA A 75 1.51 9.58 -2.67
C ALA A 75 1.37 11.11 -2.40
N ARG A 76 0.72 11.49 -1.29
CA ARG A 76 0.62 12.89 -0.84
C ARG A 76 1.74 13.19 0.17
N ALA A 77 2.09 12.21 0.99
CA ALA A 77 3.22 12.23 1.89
C ALA A 77 4.52 12.56 1.19
N THR A 78 4.87 11.85 0.11
CA THR A 78 6.14 12.03 -0.59
C THR A 78 6.31 13.44 -1.14
N ARG A 79 5.23 14.08 -1.60
CA ARG A 79 5.26 15.47 -2.11
C ARG A 79 5.43 16.50 -1.01
N ASP A 80 4.72 16.35 0.11
CA ASP A 80 4.93 17.23 1.25
C ASP A 80 6.31 17.00 1.87
N ALA A 81 6.79 15.75 1.94
CA ALA A 81 8.13 15.40 2.40
C ALA A 81 9.21 16.07 1.57
N LEU A 82 9.17 15.94 0.23
CA LEU A 82 10.13 16.58 -0.67
C LEU A 82 10.18 18.10 -0.46
N ARG A 83 9.02 18.76 -0.38
CA ARG A 83 8.96 20.20 -0.20
C ARG A 83 9.47 20.63 1.17
N ILE A 84 9.01 19.97 2.24
CA ILE A 84 9.37 20.30 3.63
C ILE A 84 10.87 20.08 3.85
N LEU A 85 11.35 18.87 3.54
CA LEU A 85 12.73 18.47 3.77
C LEU A 85 13.68 19.17 2.80
N GLY A 86 13.25 19.43 1.56
CA GLY A 86 14.04 20.17 0.59
C GLY A 86 14.28 21.63 1.01
N VAL A 87 13.24 22.32 1.51
CA VAL A 87 13.39 23.69 2.03
C VAL A 87 14.26 23.69 3.29
N ALA A 88 14.02 22.74 4.21
CA ALA A 88 14.81 22.63 5.43
C ALA A 88 16.30 22.36 5.13
N ALA A 89 16.59 21.44 4.20
CA ALA A 89 17.95 21.14 3.76
C ALA A 89 18.62 22.38 3.14
N ALA A 90 17.96 23.05 2.20
CA ALA A 90 18.50 24.24 1.55
C ALA A 90 18.81 25.35 2.56
N PHE A 91 17.93 25.57 3.54
CA PHE A 91 18.17 26.53 4.62
C PHE A 91 19.38 26.14 5.47
N LEU A 92 19.43 24.91 5.99
CA LEU A 92 20.49 24.45 6.87
C LEU A 92 21.86 24.32 6.17
N GLN A 93 21.89 24.24 4.83
CA GLN A 93 23.14 24.19 4.05
C GLN A 93 23.64 25.56 3.61
N HIS A 94 22.74 26.53 3.38
CA HIS A 94 23.09 27.79 2.71
C HIS A 94 22.83 29.05 3.52
N ALA A 95 22.00 28.99 4.57
CA ALA A 95 21.80 30.14 5.44
C ALA A 95 23.11 30.48 6.19
N PRO A 96 23.32 31.74 6.59
CA PRO A 96 24.42 32.09 7.49
C PRO A 96 24.38 31.26 8.79
N ALA A 97 25.54 30.94 9.36
CA ALA A 97 25.60 30.12 10.59
C ALA A 97 24.80 30.72 11.77
N SER A 98 24.68 32.05 11.84
CA SER A 98 23.83 32.74 12.82
C SER A 98 22.35 32.38 12.66
N ASP A 99 21.92 32.14 11.43
CA ASP A 99 20.52 31.92 11.08
C ASP A 99 20.17 30.43 11.16
N GLN A 100 21.12 29.56 10.84
CA GLN A 100 20.98 28.12 11.04
C GLN A 100 20.70 27.77 12.51
N GLY A 101 21.39 28.44 13.45
CA GLY A 101 21.20 28.25 14.88
C GLY A 101 19.87 28.76 15.44
N LEU A 102 19.03 29.39 14.62
CA LEU A 102 17.68 29.82 15.01
C LEU A 102 16.68 28.67 14.99
N VAL A 103 16.98 27.61 14.25
CA VAL A 103 16.16 26.40 14.19
C VAL A 103 16.83 25.35 15.07
N ASP A 104 16.13 24.88 16.10
CA ASP A 104 16.61 23.83 17.01
C ASP A 104 16.59 22.43 16.35
N LEU A 105 17.20 22.31 15.18
CA LEU A 105 17.22 21.10 14.35
C LEU A 105 18.48 21.06 13.50
N SER A 106 19.14 19.89 13.46
CA SER A 106 20.34 19.68 12.65
C SER A 106 20.01 19.19 11.24
N LEU A 107 20.95 19.38 10.31
CA LEU A 107 20.85 18.81 8.95
C LEU A 107 20.72 17.28 8.97
N ASP A 108 21.25 16.61 10.01
CA ASP A 108 21.12 15.17 10.20
C ASP A 108 19.66 14.71 10.38
N VAL A 109 18.84 15.48 11.10
CA VAL A 109 17.40 15.17 11.23
C VAL A 109 16.71 15.24 9.86
N VAL A 110 17.09 16.20 9.02
CA VAL A 110 16.58 16.33 7.65
C VAL A 110 17.04 15.17 6.77
N ARG A 111 18.31 14.77 6.88
CA ARG A 111 18.86 13.58 6.18
C ARG A 111 18.08 12.32 6.54
N ILE A 112 17.87 12.06 7.84
CA ILE A 112 17.13 10.90 8.33
C ILE A 112 15.68 10.94 7.82
N GLY A 113 15.02 12.10 7.88
CA GLY A 113 13.66 12.28 7.35
C GLY A 113 13.56 12.02 5.85
N ALA A 114 14.54 12.48 5.05
CA ALA A 114 14.55 12.25 3.61
C ALA A 114 14.77 10.77 3.28
N TRP A 115 15.63 10.09 4.02
CA TRP A 115 15.85 8.66 3.90
C TRP A 115 14.61 7.84 4.29
N ALA A 116 13.95 8.17 5.40
CA ALA A 116 12.71 7.51 5.83
C ALA A 116 11.59 7.66 4.79
N ALA A 117 11.41 8.87 4.24
CA ALA A 117 10.41 9.13 3.19
C ALA A 117 10.74 8.39 1.87
N ALA A 118 12.01 8.13 1.58
CA ALA A 118 12.43 7.31 0.45
C ALA A 118 12.17 5.81 0.70
N GLU A 119 12.39 5.31 1.91
CA GLU A 119 12.04 3.93 2.28
C GLU A 119 10.53 3.69 2.24
N ASP A 120 9.75 4.65 2.70
CA ASP A 120 8.29 4.66 2.60
C ASP A 120 7.83 4.53 1.14
N ALA A 121 8.36 5.38 0.25
CA ALA A 121 8.07 5.31 -1.18
C ALA A 121 8.44 3.94 -1.80
N ARG A 122 9.60 3.37 -1.43
CA ARG A 122 10.02 2.01 -1.86
C ARG A 122 9.09 0.92 -1.34
N ALA A 123 8.64 1.02 -0.09
CA ALA A 123 7.75 0.05 0.54
C ALA A 123 6.39 0.03 -0.18
N ASN A 124 5.84 1.21 -0.48
CA ASN A 124 4.60 1.34 -1.23
C ASN A 124 4.74 0.89 -2.71
N GLU A 125 5.86 1.19 -3.38
CA GLU A 125 6.15 0.66 -4.73
C GLU A 125 6.21 -0.87 -4.74
N LYS A 126 6.83 -1.48 -3.73
CA LYS A 126 6.87 -2.95 -3.59
C LYS A 126 5.48 -3.53 -3.33
N LEU A 127 4.67 -2.91 -2.47
CA LEU A 127 3.29 -3.34 -2.20
C LEU A 127 2.40 -3.21 -3.45
N THR A 128 2.47 -2.09 -4.17
CA THR A 128 1.68 -1.87 -5.39
C THR A 128 2.16 -2.75 -6.55
N GLY A 129 3.47 -2.95 -6.71
CA GLY A 129 4.05 -3.85 -7.70
C GLY A 129 3.73 -5.33 -7.44
N ALA A 130 3.83 -5.76 -6.17
CA ALA A 130 3.45 -7.11 -5.76
C ALA A 130 1.94 -7.34 -5.94
N THR A 131 1.08 -6.40 -5.55
CA THR A 131 -0.36 -6.53 -5.77
C THR A 131 -0.75 -6.58 -7.25
N ALA A 132 -0.06 -5.87 -8.14
CA ALA A 132 -0.32 -5.94 -9.59
C ALA A 132 0.11 -7.28 -10.22
N SER A 133 1.31 -7.77 -9.88
CA SER A 133 1.85 -9.04 -10.38
C SER A 133 1.10 -10.24 -9.79
N GLU A 134 0.71 -10.16 -8.52
CA GLU A 134 -0.08 -11.18 -7.85
C GLU A 134 -1.53 -11.22 -8.30
N ARG A 135 -2.17 -10.08 -8.60
CA ARG A 135 -3.52 -10.09 -9.19
C ARG A 135 -3.53 -10.78 -10.55
N THR A 136 -2.50 -10.55 -11.37
CA THR A 136 -2.41 -11.14 -12.72
C THR A 136 -2.13 -12.65 -12.66
N SER A 137 -1.19 -13.07 -11.81
CA SER A 137 -0.87 -14.49 -11.63
C SER A 137 -1.95 -15.26 -10.85
N ALA A 138 -2.58 -14.65 -9.85
CA ALA A 138 -3.71 -15.23 -9.12
C ALA A 138 -4.94 -15.38 -10.02
N ALA A 139 -5.29 -14.37 -10.81
CA ALA A 139 -6.44 -14.46 -11.73
C ALA A 139 -6.23 -15.56 -12.78
N SER A 140 -5.01 -15.73 -13.29
CA SER A 140 -4.68 -16.82 -14.21
C SER A 140 -4.73 -18.19 -13.53
N ALA A 141 -4.14 -18.32 -12.33
CA ALA A 141 -4.15 -19.56 -11.56
C ALA A 141 -5.56 -19.96 -11.09
N GLU A 142 -6.38 -19.00 -10.70
CA GLU A 142 -7.78 -19.19 -10.29
C GLU A 142 -8.65 -19.54 -11.50
N ALA A 143 -8.46 -18.89 -12.64
CA ALA A 143 -9.16 -19.26 -13.88
C ALA A 143 -8.84 -20.70 -14.31
N GLU A 144 -7.58 -21.11 -14.20
CA GLU A 144 -7.17 -22.48 -14.49
C GLU A 144 -7.71 -23.48 -13.45
N ALA A 145 -7.63 -23.16 -12.16
CA ALA A 145 -8.22 -23.97 -11.09
C ALA A 145 -9.74 -24.17 -11.31
N GLN A 146 -10.46 -23.11 -11.69
CA GLN A 146 -11.88 -23.17 -11.97
C GLN A 146 -12.22 -24.00 -13.21
N ARG A 147 -11.37 -23.96 -14.25
CA ARG A 147 -11.48 -24.85 -15.43
C ARG A 147 -11.32 -26.31 -15.02
N VAL A 148 -10.30 -26.65 -14.24
CA VAL A 148 -10.06 -28.01 -13.74
C VAL A 148 -11.23 -28.50 -12.89
N LEU A 149 -11.75 -27.69 -11.97
CA LEU A 149 -12.91 -28.04 -11.15
C LEU A 149 -14.17 -28.24 -11.98
N THR A 150 -14.37 -27.44 -13.03
CA THR A 150 -15.50 -27.58 -13.96
C THR A 150 -15.40 -28.89 -14.76
N GLN A 151 -14.20 -29.23 -15.26
CA GLN A 151 -13.94 -30.50 -15.93
C GLN A 151 -14.18 -31.68 -14.99
N ALA A 152 -13.69 -31.63 -13.75
CA ALA A 152 -13.89 -32.68 -12.76
C ALA A 152 -15.38 -32.92 -12.45
N ARG A 153 -16.18 -31.85 -12.28
CA ARG A 153 -17.64 -31.97 -12.10
C ARG A 153 -18.33 -32.61 -13.31
N ALA A 154 -17.88 -32.30 -14.52
CA ALA A 154 -18.41 -32.90 -15.74
C ALA A 154 -18.05 -34.39 -15.84
N GLU A 155 -16.80 -34.76 -15.54
CA GLU A 155 -16.36 -36.15 -15.57
C GLU A 155 -17.03 -36.99 -14.49
N ARG A 156 -17.22 -36.43 -13.28
CA ARG A 156 -18.00 -37.04 -12.20
C ARG A 156 -19.38 -37.49 -12.67
N ARG A 157 -20.10 -36.63 -13.39
CA ARG A 157 -21.45 -36.95 -13.93
C ARG A 157 -21.37 -38.07 -14.97
N LYS A 158 -20.45 -37.97 -15.93
CA LYS A 158 -20.26 -38.98 -16.98
C LYS A 158 -19.91 -40.36 -16.39
N LEU A 159 -19.01 -40.39 -15.41
CA LEU A 159 -18.59 -41.64 -14.76
C LEU A 159 -19.71 -42.24 -13.92
N ALA A 160 -20.47 -41.43 -13.20
CA ALA A 160 -21.65 -41.86 -12.45
C ALA A 160 -22.69 -42.55 -13.36
N ASP A 161 -23.03 -41.94 -14.49
CA ASP A 161 -23.99 -42.51 -15.45
C ASP A 161 -23.46 -43.82 -16.05
N THR A 162 -22.16 -43.88 -16.33
CA THR A 162 -21.49 -45.09 -16.82
C THR A 162 -21.55 -46.22 -15.77
N VAL A 163 -21.23 -45.93 -14.51
CA VAL A 163 -21.27 -46.90 -13.40
C VAL A 163 -22.69 -47.43 -13.20
N ARG A 164 -23.69 -46.55 -13.21
CA ARG A 164 -25.11 -46.94 -13.10
C ARG A 164 -25.53 -47.86 -14.24
N ALA A 165 -25.19 -47.50 -15.47
CA ALA A 165 -25.56 -48.27 -16.65
C ALA A 165 -24.86 -49.64 -16.73
N VAL A 166 -23.62 -49.76 -16.23
CA VAL A 166 -22.88 -51.03 -16.19
C VAL A 166 -23.34 -51.93 -15.05
N ALA A 167 -23.62 -51.36 -13.87
CA ALA A 167 -24.04 -52.13 -12.71
C ALA A 167 -25.47 -52.65 -12.82
N GLN A 168 -26.42 -51.80 -13.25
CA GLN A 168 -27.87 -52.09 -13.23
C GLN A 168 -28.35 -52.70 -11.89
N SER A 169 -27.80 -52.19 -10.77
CA SER A 169 -28.08 -52.66 -9.41
C SER A 169 -28.52 -51.51 -8.53
N THR A 170 -29.56 -51.74 -7.71
CA THR A 170 -30.06 -50.79 -6.72
C THR A 170 -29.00 -50.41 -5.69
N SER A 171 -28.11 -51.32 -5.31
CA SER A 171 -27.03 -51.03 -4.35
C SER A 171 -26.00 -50.04 -4.91
N VAL A 172 -25.69 -50.15 -6.20
CA VAL A 172 -24.79 -49.23 -6.89
C VAL A 172 -25.46 -47.90 -7.14
N ASP A 173 -26.78 -47.89 -7.38
CA ASP A 173 -27.53 -46.65 -7.59
C ASP A 173 -27.55 -45.77 -6.32
N VAL A 174 -27.63 -46.37 -5.13
CA VAL A 174 -27.50 -45.65 -3.85
C VAL A 174 -26.09 -45.04 -3.70
N ALA A 175 -25.04 -45.81 -4.02
CA ALA A 175 -23.66 -45.32 -3.95
C ALA A 175 -23.38 -44.18 -4.94
N VAL A 176 -23.92 -44.29 -6.16
CA VAL A 176 -23.83 -43.23 -7.18
C VAL A 176 -24.62 -41.99 -6.77
N THR A 177 -25.81 -42.17 -6.20
CA THR A 177 -26.63 -41.05 -5.68
C THR A 177 -25.89 -40.31 -4.57
N HIS A 178 -25.23 -41.04 -3.65
CA HIS A 178 -24.38 -40.44 -2.63
C HIS A 178 -23.18 -39.69 -3.22
N ALA A 179 -22.53 -40.24 -4.25
CA ALA A 179 -21.41 -39.57 -4.93
C ALA A 179 -21.82 -38.30 -5.71
N LEU A 180 -23.09 -38.22 -6.14
CA LEU A 180 -23.64 -37.08 -6.87
C LEU A 180 -24.36 -36.05 -5.98
N ALA A 181 -24.62 -36.38 -4.72
CA ALA A 181 -25.34 -35.50 -3.80
C ALA A 181 -24.69 -34.10 -3.74
N PRO A 182 -25.48 -33.01 -3.79
CA PRO A 182 -24.95 -31.68 -3.51
C PRO A 182 -24.42 -31.64 -2.08
N ALA A 183 -23.31 -30.94 -1.85
CA ALA A 183 -22.87 -30.61 -0.51
C ALA A 183 -23.96 -29.73 0.15
N ALA A 184 -24.76 -30.32 1.03
CA ALA A 184 -25.73 -29.57 1.81
C ALA A 184 -24.98 -28.69 2.82
N HIS A 185 -25.30 -27.40 2.83
CA HIS A 185 -24.97 -26.39 3.84
C HIS A 185 -23.65 -26.60 4.62
N GLY A 186 -22.55 -26.08 4.07
CA GLY A 186 -21.33 -25.80 4.84
C GLY A 186 -20.53 -27.01 5.34
N ALA A 187 -21.00 -28.25 5.14
CA ALA A 187 -20.24 -29.45 5.44
C ALA A 187 -19.41 -29.88 4.22
N ALA A 188 -18.09 -30.00 4.38
CA ALA A 188 -17.12 -30.48 3.40
C ALA A 188 -17.29 -31.99 3.09
N ARG A 189 -18.49 -32.42 2.71
CA ARG A 189 -18.80 -33.83 2.40
C ARG A 189 -19.31 -33.96 0.97
N THR A 190 -18.44 -33.58 0.04
CA THR A 190 -18.20 -34.15 -1.30
C THR A 190 -17.60 -33.06 -2.17
N SER A 191 -16.33 -32.74 -1.89
CA SER A 191 -15.52 -32.04 -2.88
C SER A 191 -15.48 -32.91 -4.17
N PRO A 192 -15.49 -32.31 -5.38
CA PRO A 192 -15.59 -33.06 -6.64
C PRO A 192 -14.59 -34.22 -6.78
N ASP A 193 -13.40 -34.07 -6.18
CA ASP A 193 -12.35 -35.07 -5.99
C ASP A 193 -12.81 -36.28 -5.17
N ALA A 194 -13.33 -36.09 -3.95
CA ALA A 194 -13.82 -37.19 -3.11
C ALA A 194 -14.97 -37.98 -3.77
N SER A 195 -15.86 -37.30 -4.49
CA SER A 195 -16.91 -37.97 -5.27
C SER A 195 -16.36 -38.78 -6.44
N LEU A 196 -15.35 -38.27 -7.15
CA LEU A 196 -14.73 -38.95 -8.28
C LEU A 196 -13.97 -40.21 -7.82
N GLU A 197 -13.28 -40.15 -6.68
CA GLU A 197 -12.60 -41.30 -6.09
C GLU A 197 -13.56 -42.44 -5.74
N LEU A 198 -14.71 -42.12 -5.13
CA LEU A 198 -15.76 -43.11 -4.85
C LEU A 198 -16.27 -43.78 -6.12
N LEU A 199 -16.52 -43.01 -7.18
CA LEU A 199 -16.96 -43.54 -8.48
C LEU A 199 -15.88 -44.40 -9.15
N LEU A 200 -14.61 -44.01 -9.05
CA LEU A 200 -13.48 -44.79 -9.54
C LEU A 200 -13.37 -46.14 -8.84
N GLN A 201 -13.60 -46.19 -7.52
CA GLN A 201 -13.61 -47.44 -6.76
C GLN A 201 -14.71 -48.40 -7.26
N GLN A 202 -15.93 -47.89 -7.46
CA GLN A 202 -17.05 -48.69 -7.98
C GLN A 202 -16.79 -49.17 -9.42
N ALA A 203 -16.26 -48.29 -10.27
CA ALA A 203 -15.90 -48.63 -11.64
C ALA A 203 -14.84 -49.75 -11.72
N ARG A 204 -13.82 -49.72 -10.86
CA ARG A 204 -12.80 -50.78 -10.77
C ARG A 204 -13.40 -52.11 -10.34
N ALA A 205 -14.30 -52.09 -9.37
CA ALA A 205 -15.01 -53.31 -8.94
C ALA A 205 -15.84 -53.92 -10.07
N LEU A 206 -16.51 -53.10 -10.88
CA LEU A 206 -17.26 -53.56 -12.05
C LEU A 206 -16.35 -54.18 -13.12
N LEU A 207 -15.18 -53.60 -13.37
CA LEU A 207 -14.18 -54.17 -14.29
C LEU A 207 -13.63 -55.52 -13.82
N ALA A 208 -13.47 -55.70 -12.50
CA ALA A 208 -13.01 -56.94 -11.90
C ALA A 208 -14.11 -58.03 -11.79
N SER A 209 -15.36 -57.69 -12.10
CA SER A 209 -16.49 -58.62 -11.98
C SER A 209 -16.33 -59.85 -12.88
N LYS A 210 -16.72 -61.02 -12.37
CA LYS A 210 -16.77 -62.27 -13.14
C LYS A 210 -18.09 -62.44 -13.91
N ASP A 211 -19.08 -61.60 -13.67
CA ASP A 211 -20.38 -61.64 -14.35
C ASP A 211 -20.24 -61.30 -15.85
N PRO A 212 -20.58 -62.22 -16.78
CA PRO A 212 -20.52 -61.99 -18.22
C PRO A 212 -21.37 -60.80 -18.68
N ALA A 213 -22.52 -60.55 -18.06
CA ALA A 213 -23.40 -59.44 -18.40
C ALA A 213 -22.76 -58.10 -18.03
N VAL A 214 -22.15 -58.00 -16.85
CA VAL A 214 -21.38 -56.82 -16.42
C VAL A 214 -20.21 -56.56 -17.36
N LYS A 215 -19.44 -57.61 -17.72
CA LYS A 215 -18.32 -57.47 -18.67
C LYS A 215 -18.76 -56.96 -20.03
N ARG A 216 -19.88 -57.48 -20.56
CA ARG A 216 -20.44 -57.02 -21.84
C ARG A 216 -20.90 -55.57 -21.77
N ARG A 217 -21.57 -55.16 -20.68
CA ARG A 217 -21.98 -53.76 -20.48
C ARG A 217 -20.78 -52.84 -20.32
N ALA A 218 -19.77 -53.24 -19.56
CA ALA A 218 -18.53 -52.47 -19.40
C ALA A 218 -17.88 -52.16 -20.77
N ALA A 219 -17.83 -53.14 -21.67
CA ALA A 219 -17.36 -52.93 -23.04
C ALA A 219 -18.25 -51.96 -23.84
N LEU A 220 -19.58 -52.10 -23.78
CA LEU A 220 -20.53 -51.23 -24.49
C LEU A 220 -20.42 -49.75 -24.05
N TYR A 221 -20.26 -49.51 -22.75
CA TYR A 221 -20.13 -48.15 -22.19
C TYR A 221 -18.69 -47.65 -22.15
N ARG A 222 -17.74 -48.36 -22.79
CA ARG A 222 -16.32 -48.02 -22.82
C ARG A 222 -15.75 -47.77 -21.43
N LEU A 223 -16.18 -48.57 -20.46
CA LEU A 223 -15.53 -48.65 -19.15
C LEU A 223 -14.25 -49.46 -19.35
N THR A 224 -13.11 -48.79 -19.37
CA THR A 224 -11.78 -49.39 -19.61
C THR A 224 -10.79 -48.91 -18.56
N PRO A 225 -9.69 -49.66 -18.31
CA PRO A 225 -8.63 -49.21 -17.41
C PRO A 225 -8.11 -47.80 -17.74
N ALA A 226 -7.83 -47.55 -19.02
CA ALA A 226 -7.32 -46.24 -19.49
C ALA A 226 -8.27 -45.07 -19.19
N ARG A 227 -9.60 -45.28 -19.25
CA ARG A 227 -10.56 -44.24 -18.88
C ARG A 227 -10.52 -43.94 -17.38
N LEU A 228 -10.35 -44.97 -16.55
CA LEU A 228 -10.25 -44.80 -15.10
C LEU A 228 -8.96 -44.10 -14.69
N ASP A 229 -7.86 -44.35 -15.41
CA ASP A 229 -6.60 -43.65 -15.18
C ASP A 229 -6.73 -42.16 -15.51
N GLY A 230 -7.39 -41.82 -16.62
CA GLY A 230 -7.69 -40.42 -16.97
C GLY A 230 -8.56 -39.71 -15.93
N ALA A 231 -9.62 -40.37 -15.45
CA ALA A 231 -10.49 -39.82 -14.42
C ALA A 231 -9.77 -39.70 -13.05
N ALA A 232 -8.85 -40.60 -12.72
CA ALA A 232 -8.02 -40.52 -11.52
C ALA A 232 -7.04 -39.35 -11.56
N ALA A 233 -6.39 -39.12 -12.71
CA ALA A 233 -5.52 -37.96 -12.91
C ALA A 233 -6.29 -36.63 -12.73
N LEU A 234 -7.51 -36.56 -13.28
CA LEU A 234 -8.36 -35.39 -13.13
C LEU A 234 -8.83 -35.16 -11.68
N ALA A 235 -9.13 -36.21 -10.93
CA ALA A 235 -9.47 -36.11 -9.50
C ALA A 235 -8.31 -35.51 -8.69
N LYS A 236 -7.08 -35.96 -8.94
CA LYS A 236 -5.87 -35.41 -8.30
C LYS A 236 -5.66 -33.93 -8.64
N ALA A 237 -5.82 -33.56 -9.92
CA ALA A 237 -5.72 -32.17 -10.36
C ALA A 237 -6.79 -31.28 -9.70
N ALA A 238 -8.02 -31.78 -9.54
CA ALA A 238 -9.11 -31.05 -8.88
C ALA A 238 -8.84 -30.80 -7.40
N SER A 239 -8.26 -31.77 -6.67
CA SER A 239 -7.85 -31.59 -5.28
C SER A 239 -6.80 -30.47 -5.14
N GLN A 240 -5.80 -30.45 -6.02
CA GLN A 240 -4.79 -29.39 -6.04
C GLN A 240 -5.40 -28.02 -6.38
N ALA A 241 -6.27 -27.96 -7.39
CA ALA A 241 -6.97 -26.73 -7.78
C ALA A 241 -7.81 -26.15 -6.63
N ALA A 242 -8.43 -26.98 -5.79
CA ALA A 242 -9.21 -26.52 -4.64
C ALA A 242 -8.36 -25.78 -3.58
N THR A 243 -7.07 -26.11 -3.45
CA THR A 243 -6.16 -25.41 -2.51
C THR A 243 -5.79 -24.00 -2.98
N VAL A 244 -5.74 -23.77 -4.29
CA VAL A 244 -5.39 -22.48 -4.90
C VAL A 244 -6.46 -21.42 -4.63
N VAL A 245 -7.73 -21.82 -4.59
CA VAL A 245 -8.87 -20.94 -4.33
C VAL A 245 -8.97 -20.54 -2.84
N GLY A 246 -8.22 -21.20 -1.94
CA GLY A 246 -8.37 -21.05 -0.48
C GLY A 246 -7.15 -20.53 0.29
N ALA A 247 -6.04 -20.17 -0.35
CA ALA A 247 -4.80 -19.82 0.35
C ALA A 247 -4.63 -18.30 0.59
N PRO A 248 -4.33 -17.83 1.82
CA PRO A 248 -3.94 -16.45 2.07
C PRO A 248 -2.47 -16.21 1.66
N LYS A 249 -2.21 -15.13 0.92
CA LYS A 249 -0.87 -14.72 0.49
C LYS A 249 -0.31 -13.64 1.41
N VAL A 250 0.95 -13.78 1.85
CA VAL A 250 1.66 -12.74 2.61
C VAL A 250 2.70 -12.07 1.70
N VAL A 251 2.46 -10.79 1.45
CA VAL A 251 3.29 -9.80 0.73
C VAL A 251 3.83 -8.81 1.76
N VAL A 252 4.74 -7.87 1.40
CA VAL A 252 4.89 -6.60 2.13
C VAL A 252 3.50 -6.19 2.62
N THR A 253 3.32 -6.12 3.94
CA THR A 253 2.00 -5.92 4.51
C THR A 253 1.65 -4.44 4.39
N GLN A 254 0.34 -4.16 4.26
CA GLN A 254 -0.16 -2.78 4.38
C GLN A 254 0.36 -2.15 5.68
N GLU A 255 0.34 -2.90 6.78
CA GLU A 255 0.87 -2.51 8.10
C GLU A 255 2.33 -2.02 8.06
N LYS A 256 3.20 -2.59 7.21
CA LYS A 256 4.59 -2.11 7.10
C LYS A 256 4.69 -0.80 6.32
N VAL A 257 3.81 -0.58 5.35
CA VAL A 257 3.70 0.71 4.65
C VAL A 257 3.14 1.77 5.59
N ASP A 258 2.06 1.44 6.31
CA ASP A 258 1.46 2.35 7.29
C ASP A 258 2.48 2.73 8.38
N TRP A 259 3.31 1.79 8.84
CA TRP A 259 4.39 2.12 9.78
C TRP A 259 5.39 3.16 9.22
N TRP A 260 5.79 3.04 7.95
CA TRP A 260 6.70 3.98 7.29
C TRP A 260 6.06 5.34 7.05
N ASP A 261 4.79 5.35 6.64
CA ASP A 261 3.95 6.53 6.50
C ASP A 261 3.90 7.29 7.85
N GLY A 262 3.65 6.58 8.95
CA GLY A 262 3.61 7.13 10.30
C GLY A 262 4.95 7.70 10.78
N ALA A 263 6.04 6.94 10.60
CA ALA A 263 7.38 7.38 10.96
C ALA A 263 7.77 8.67 10.20
N THR A 264 7.50 8.71 8.89
CA THR A 264 7.76 9.86 8.04
C THR A 264 6.96 11.07 8.49
N LEU A 265 5.65 10.91 8.77
CA LEU A 265 4.80 12.01 9.24
C LEU A 265 5.31 12.59 10.56
N THR A 266 5.67 11.76 11.54
CA THR A 266 6.19 12.20 12.84
C THR A 266 7.46 13.03 12.70
N ILE A 267 8.39 12.62 11.84
CA ILE A 267 9.62 13.37 11.56
C ILE A 267 9.29 14.71 10.89
N LEU A 268 8.40 14.72 9.89
CA LEU A 268 7.98 15.95 9.21
C LEU A 268 7.30 16.95 10.14
N GLN A 269 6.46 16.47 11.08
CA GLN A 269 5.83 17.33 12.08
C GLN A 269 6.87 17.99 12.99
N THR A 270 7.91 17.25 13.38
CA THR A 270 9.02 17.78 14.18
C THR A 270 9.75 18.89 13.43
N VAL A 271 10.08 18.67 12.16
CA VAL A 271 10.72 19.67 11.28
C VAL A 271 9.84 20.92 11.14
N VAL A 272 8.55 20.74 10.84
CA VAL A 272 7.60 21.85 10.68
C VAL A 272 7.50 22.69 11.95
N ARG A 273 7.36 22.05 13.13
CA ARG A 273 7.27 22.77 14.41
C ARG A 273 8.54 23.57 14.71
N ALA A 274 9.73 23.00 14.47
CA ALA A 274 10.99 23.70 14.68
C ALA A 274 11.11 24.96 13.80
N PHE A 275 10.78 24.86 12.51
CA PHE A 275 10.82 26.01 11.60
C PHE A 275 9.74 27.05 11.92
N GLN A 276 8.55 26.64 12.34
CA GLN A 276 7.49 27.56 12.74
C GLN A 276 7.88 28.34 14.00
N GLY A 277 8.36 27.66 15.05
CA GLY A 277 8.82 28.31 16.27
C GLY A 277 9.95 29.31 16.02
N ALA A 278 10.94 28.94 15.20
CA ALA A 278 12.01 29.85 14.81
C ALA A 278 11.49 31.10 14.08
N ARG A 279 10.51 30.92 13.18
CA ARG A 279 9.93 32.00 12.36
C ARG A 279 9.09 32.99 13.17
N GLU A 280 8.45 32.56 14.25
CA GLU A 280 7.70 33.47 15.15
C GLU A 280 8.58 34.59 15.69
N THR A 281 9.84 34.28 15.98
CA THR A 281 10.85 35.24 16.43
C THR A 281 11.69 35.84 15.30
N HIS A 282 11.85 35.12 14.19
CA HIS A 282 12.74 35.49 13.09
C HIS A 282 12.06 35.31 11.72
N PRO A 283 11.42 36.36 11.18
CA PRO A 283 10.69 36.28 9.90
C PRO A 283 11.54 35.90 8.68
N GLY A 284 12.88 35.94 8.78
CA GLY A 284 13.81 35.49 7.75
C GLY A 284 13.89 33.96 7.60
N VAL A 285 13.38 33.20 8.57
CA VAL A 285 13.28 31.73 8.49
C VAL A 285 12.18 31.34 7.50
N PRO A 286 12.45 30.43 6.54
CA PRO A 286 11.47 30.06 5.51
C PRO A 286 10.26 29.36 6.11
N ARG A 287 9.13 29.48 5.42
CA ARG A 287 7.88 28.84 5.86
C ARG A 287 7.91 27.38 5.45
N VAL A 288 7.75 26.51 6.44
CA VAL A 288 7.58 25.09 6.24
C VAL A 288 6.25 24.69 6.84
N GLU A 289 5.39 24.08 6.03
CA GLU A 289 4.03 23.70 6.42
C GLU A 289 3.57 22.50 5.60
N PHE A 290 2.51 21.81 6.00
CA PHE A 290 1.85 20.83 5.15
C PHE A 290 0.89 21.52 4.16
N VAL A 291 1.02 21.20 2.87
CA VAL A 291 0.16 21.77 1.83
C VAL A 291 -0.88 20.74 1.40
N SER A 292 -0.44 19.52 1.13
CA SER A 292 -1.33 18.43 0.69
C SER A 292 -2.13 17.83 1.86
N LEU A 293 -1.70 18.05 3.10
CA LEU A 293 -2.29 17.48 4.32
C LEU A 293 -2.97 18.53 5.24
N ARG A 294 -3.11 19.78 4.76
CA ARG A 294 -3.57 20.94 5.54
C ARG A 294 -4.95 20.77 6.22
N LYS A 295 -5.86 19.95 5.67
CA LYS A 295 -7.18 19.66 6.27
C LYS A 295 -7.13 18.72 7.49
N ARG A 296 -6.04 17.98 7.70
CA ARG A 296 -5.93 16.94 8.74
C ARG A 296 -5.00 17.33 9.89
N ALA A 297 -3.88 18.01 9.61
CA ALA A 297 -2.98 18.50 10.65
C ALA A 297 -3.66 19.48 11.64
N GLY A 298 -4.67 20.23 11.18
CA GLY A 298 -5.47 21.10 12.04
C GLY A 298 -6.49 20.37 12.93
N ALA A 299 -6.70 19.06 12.77
CA ALA A 299 -7.60 18.27 13.60
C ALA A 299 -6.90 17.67 14.83
N SER A 300 -5.59 17.43 14.77
CA SER A 300 -4.79 16.87 15.87
C SER A 300 -4.40 17.89 16.96
N ASP A 301 -4.38 19.19 16.66
CA ASP A 301 -4.14 20.26 17.65
C ASP A 301 -5.38 20.62 18.50
N ALA A 302 -6.54 20.02 18.23
CA ALA A 302 -7.75 20.21 19.03
C ALA A 302 -7.86 19.24 20.23
N GLY A 303 -6.84 18.41 20.46
CA GLY A 303 -6.82 17.33 21.45
C GLY A 303 -5.89 17.56 22.64
N GLY A 304 -6.07 18.67 23.37
CA GLY A 304 -5.87 18.81 24.83
C GLY A 304 -4.53 18.44 25.48
N ASP A 305 -3.80 19.47 25.91
CA ASP A 305 -2.90 19.44 27.08
C ASP A 305 -3.65 18.99 28.36
N PRO A 306 -3.07 18.11 29.19
CA PRO A 306 -3.40 18.02 30.60
C PRO A 306 -2.19 18.45 31.44
N ILE A 307 -1.89 19.75 31.47
CA ILE A 307 -1.10 20.33 32.56
C ILE A 307 -2.08 20.95 33.56
N GLY A 308 -2.19 20.28 34.70
CA GLY A 308 -3.13 20.56 35.76
C GLY A 308 -3.03 21.97 36.32
N GLY A 309 -4.14 22.71 36.23
CA GLY A 309 -4.42 23.82 37.12
C GLY A 309 -4.72 23.28 38.52
N GLY A 310 -3.77 23.47 39.43
CA GLY A 310 -3.96 23.19 40.85
C GLY A 310 -5.11 24.01 41.41
N GLY A 311 -6.11 23.33 41.97
CA GLY A 311 -7.20 23.95 42.70
C GLY A 311 -6.69 24.62 43.97
N GLU A 312 -7.03 25.90 44.12
CA GLU A 312 -6.85 26.66 45.36
C GLU A 312 -7.60 26.00 46.53
N PRO A 313 -6.99 25.90 47.73
CA PRO A 313 -7.69 25.47 48.92
C PRO A 313 -8.55 26.61 49.47
N LYS A 314 -9.86 26.38 49.59
CA LYS A 314 -10.78 27.27 50.33
C LYS A 314 -10.37 27.35 51.79
N GLY A 315 -9.76 28.47 52.18
CA GLY A 315 -9.63 28.88 53.57
C GLY A 315 -11.00 29.25 54.13
N GLY A 316 -11.47 28.46 55.09
CA GLY A 316 -12.62 28.77 55.93
C GLY A 316 -12.20 28.75 57.40
N VAL A 317 -11.94 29.92 57.95
CA VAL A 317 -12.05 30.24 59.39
C VAL A 317 -12.62 31.65 59.43
N VAL A 318 -13.73 31.90 60.12
CA VAL A 318 -13.85 32.53 61.46
C VAL A 318 -15.34 32.98 61.43
N THR A 319 -16.24 32.85 62.40
CA THR A 319 -16.28 32.86 63.88
C THR A 319 -17.65 32.34 64.28
#